data_AF-A0A849FQA1-F1
#
_entry.id   AF-A0A849FQA1-F1
#
_cell.length_a   1.000
_cell.length_b   1.000
_cell.length_c   1.000
_cell.angle_alpha   90.00
_cell.angle_beta   90.00
_cell.angle_gamma   90.00
#
_symmetry.space_group_name_H-M   'P 1'
#
loop_
_entity.id
_entity.type
_entity.pdbx_description
1 polymer ?
#
loop_
_entity_poly.entity_id
_entity_poly.type
_entity_poly.pdbx_seq_one_letter_code
_entity_poly.pdbx_strand_id
1 'polypeptide(L)'
;AYDNIKDSNDLVRKYTIVWGCKESLYKIYATLGLSFFKNIYIRDFEFSDEQIEGQIIHDGNTSSYELKYLEFEGFTCVYAVKV
;
A
#
# COMPACT_ATOMS: atom_id res chain seq x y z
N ALA A 1 2.42 10.30 11.41
CA ALA A 1 2.33 10.29 9.92
C ALA A 1 0.92 10.64 9.45
N TYR A 2 -0.12 10.33 10.22
CA TYR A 2 -1.52 10.66 9.91
C TYR A 2 -2.20 11.37 11.08
N ASP A 3 -1.47 12.28 11.74
CA ASP A 3 -1.87 12.93 12.99
C ASP A 3 -3.07 13.89 12.78
N ASN A 4 -3.39 14.17 11.52
CA ASN A 4 -4.58 14.91 11.07
C ASN A 4 -5.86 14.06 11.08
N ILE A 5 -5.78 12.72 11.07
CA ILE A 5 -6.94 11.83 11.16
C ILE A 5 -7.32 11.67 12.64
N LYS A 6 -8.42 12.31 13.04
CA LYS A 6 -8.89 12.32 14.43
C LYS A 6 -9.77 11.13 14.78
N ASP A 7 -10.51 10.61 13.80
CA ASP A 7 -11.36 9.44 14.01
C ASP A 7 -10.52 8.16 14.05
N SER A 8 -10.66 7.37 15.11
CA SER A 8 -9.86 6.17 15.32
C SER A 8 -10.17 5.08 14.28
N ASN A 9 -11.41 5.00 13.80
CA ASN A 9 -11.78 4.00 12.79
C ASN A 9 -11.19 4.36 11.44
N ASP A 10 -11.23 5.64 11.05
CA ASP A 10 -10.56 6.12 9.84
C ASP A 10 -9.05 5.90 9.90
N LEU A 11 -8.44 6.08 11.08
CA LEU A 11 -7.01 5.82 11.27
C LEU A 11 -6.68 4.33 11.10
N VAL A 12 -7.47 3.44 11.72
CA VAL A 12 -7.34 1.99 11.55
C VAL A 12 -7.53 1.61 10.07
N ARG A 13 -8.56 2.13 9.41
CA ARG A 13 -8.84 1.91 7.99
C ARG A 13 -7.68 2.34 7.10
N LYS A 14 -7.13 3.54 7.32
CA LYS A 14 -5.96 4.07 6.59
C LYS A 14 -4.76 3.13 6.74
N TYR A 15 -4.45 2.69 7.96
CA TYR A 15 -3.35 1.77 8.19
C TYR A 15 -3.59 0.38 7.58
N THR A 16 -4.83 -0.13 7.61
CA THR A 16 -5.21 -1.39 6.96
C THR A 16 -4.98 -1.33 5.45
N ILE A 17 -5.37 -0.24 4.80
CA ILE A 17 -5.14 -0.05 3.36
C ILE A 17 -3.64 0.05 3.05
N VAL A 18 -2.88 0.84 3.83
CA VAL A 18 -1.41 0.95 3.66
C VAL A 18 -0.73 -0.41 3.84
N TRP A 19 -1.16 -1.19 4.84
CA TRP A 19 -0.64 -2.54 5.06
C TRP A 19 -0.97 -3.45 3.88
N GLY A 20 -2.23 -3.48 3.41
CA GLY A 20 -2.64 -4.26 2.25
C GLY A 20 -1.91 -3.88 0.95
N CYS A 21 -1.59 -2.59 0.78
CA CYS A 21 -0.78 -2.09 -0.33
C CYS A 21 0.61 -2.71 -0.29
N LYS A 22 1.28 -2.66 0.87
CA LYS A 22 2.61 -3.23 1.03
C LYS A 22 2.64 -4.74 0.88
N GLU A 23 1.63 -5.45 1.41
CA GLU A 23 1.47 -6.90 1.22
C GLU A 23 1.31 -7.27 -0.25
N SER A 24 0.54 -6.48 -1.01
CA SER A 24 0.35 -6.70 -2.46
C SER A 24 1.68 -6.58 -3.22
N LEU A 25 2.47 -5.54 -2.90
CA LEU A 25 3.80 -5.34 -3.51
C LEU A 25 4.81 -6.41 -3.09
N TYR A 26 4.79 -6.81 -1.82
CA TYR A 26 5.63 -7.89 -1.31
C TYR A 26 5.40 -9.20 -2.06
N LYS A 27 4.12 -9.55 -2.30
CA LYS A 27 3.72 -10.75 -3.04
C LYS A 27 4.11 -10.71 -4.53
N ILE A 28 4.07 -9.53 -5.17
CA ILE A 28 4.52 -9.39 -6.56
C ILE A 28 6.02 -9.63 -6.69
N TYR A 29 6.81 -9.13 -5.75
CA TYR A 29 8.27 -9.20 -5.87
C TYR A 29 8.83 -10.55 -5.42
N ALA A 30 8.32 -11.12 -4.31
CA ALA A 30 8.63 -12.47 -3.81
C ALA A 30 10.13 -12.86 -3.73
N THR A 31 11.04 -11.88 -3.63
CA THR A 31 12.49 -12.10 -3.60
C THR A 31 13.02 -12.18 -2.16
N LEU A 32 13.92 -13.15 -1.91
CA LEU A 32 14.64 -13.28 -0.64
C LEU A 32 15.43 -12.00 -0.33
N GLY A 33 15.28 -11.47 0.88
CA GLY A 33 15.99 -10.25 1.32
C GLY A 33 15.21 -8.94 1.13
N LEU A 34 14.00 -8.98 0.59
CA LEU A 34 13.13 -7.79 0.53
C LEU A 34 12.61 -7.42 1.93
N SER A 35 13.01 -6.25 2.44
CA SER A 35 12.50 -5.71 3.69
C SER A 35 11.22 -4.90 3.44
N PHE A 36 10.13 -5.31 4.09
CA PHE A 36 8.84 -4.61 4.06
C PHE A 36 8.90 -3.14 4.48
N PHE A 37 9.83 -2.80 5.37
CA PHE A 37 10.01 -1.43 5.85
C PHE A 37 10.91 -0.60 4.93
N LYS A 38 12.03 -1.16 4.48
CA LYS A 38 13.07 -0.40 3.75
C LYS A 38 12.84 -0.34 2.25
N ASN A 39 12.23 -1.37 1.68
CA ASN A 39 12.18 -1.56 0.22
C ASN A 39 10.80 -1.26 -0.37
N ILE A 40 9.76 -1.07 0.44
CA ILE A 40 8.39 -0.85 -0.04
C ILE A 40 7.86 0.48 0.47
N TYR A 41 7.58 1.39 -0.46
CA TYR A 41 7.04 2.72 -0.20
C TYR A 41 5.64 2.85 -0.81
N ILE A 42 4.69 3.38 -0.03
CA ILE A 42 3.35 3.73 -0.49
C ILE A 42 3.26 5.25 -0.44
N ARG A 43 2.95 5.88 -1.58
CA ARG A 43 2.69 7.33 -1.63
C ARG A 43 1.46 7.63 -0.79
N ASP A 44 1.46 8.77 -0.11
CA ASP A 44 0.26 9.19 0.59
C ASP A 44 -0.91 9.43 -0.36
N PHE A 45 -2.12 9.24 0.13
CA PHE A 45 -3.36 9.22 -0.64
C PHE A 45 -4.55 9.69 0.22
N GLU A 46 -5.64 10.11 -0.39
CA GLU A 46 -6.92 10.35 0.27
C GLU A 46 -7.87 9.18 0.01
N PHE A 47 -8.89 9.00 0.86
CA PHE A 47 -9.87 7.91 0.63
C PHE A 47 -10.66 8.10 -0.67
N SER A 48 -10.74 9.33 -1.19
CA SER A 48 -11.35 9.67 -2.47
C SER A 48 -10.47 9.36 -3.68
N ASP A 49 -9.20 9.02 -3.49
CA ASP A 49 -8.30 8.72 -4.60
C ASP A 49 -8.70 7.40 -5.27
N GLU A 50 -8.80 7.43 -6.60
CA GLU A 50 -9.16 6.25 -7.41
C GLU A 50 -8.02 5.22 -7.50
N GLN A 51 -6.79 5.66 -7.24
CA GLN A 51 -5.59 4.85 -7.31
C GLN A 51 -4.55 5.33 -6.29
N ILE A 52 -3.74 4.40 -5.83
CA ILE A 52 -2.63 4.63 -4.90
C ILE A 52 -1.34 4.27 -5.64
N GLU A 53 -0.33 5.11 -5.54
CA GLU A 53 0.99 4.81 -6.11
C GLU A 53 1.88 4.10 -5.08
N GLY A 54 2.52 3.01 -5.49
CA GLY A 54 3.50 2.31 -4.67
C GLY A 54 4.78 2.00 -5.42
N GLN A 55 5.89 1.92 -4.69
CA GLN A 55 7.22 1.69 -5.25
C GLN A 55 7.94 0.60 -4.48
N ILE A 56 8.65 -0.25 -5.22
CA ILE A 56 9.60 -1.21 -4.68
C ILE A 56 11.01 -0.78 -5.08
N ILE A 57 11.88 -0.59 -4.10
CA ILE A 57 13.29 -0.24 -4.29
C ILE A 57 14.13 -1.43 -3.84
N HIS A 58 14.77 -2.13 -4.77
CA HIS A 58 15.62 -3.29 -4.48
C HIS A 58 16.82 -3.31 -5.44
N ASP A 59 18.01 -3.55 -4.90
CA ASP A 59 19.29 -3.61 -5.65
C ASP A 59 19.50 -2.43 -6.63
N GLY A 60 19.13 -1.21 -6.20
CA GLY A 60 19.28 0.00 -7.01
C GLY A 60 18.21 0.19 -8.10
N ASN A 61 17.29 -0.77 -8.26
CA ASN A 61 16.18 -0.66 -9.19
C ASN A 61 14.91 -0.21 -8.47
N THR A 62 14.21 0.74 -9.07
CA THR A 62 12.88 1.20 -8.62
C THR A 62 11.82 0.71 -9.59
N SER A 63 10.84 -0.03 -9.07
CA SER A 63 9.66 -0.46 -9.82
C SER A 63 8.42 0.22 -9.24
N SER A 64 7.65 0.89 -10.09
CA SER A 64 6.40 1.55 -9.71
C SER A 64 5.19 0.69 -10.05
N TYR A 65 4.16 0.78 -9.21
CA TYR A 65 2.92 0.02 -9.36
C TYR A 65 1.72 0.91 -9.04
N GLU A 66 0.64 0.67 -9.76
CA GLU A 66 -0.69 1.21 -9.42
C GLU A 66 -1.37 0.23 -8.46
N LEU A 67 -1.88 0.75 -7.35
CA LEU A 67 -2.62 -0.01 -6.35
C LEU A 67 -4.04 0.50 -6.26
N LYS A 68 -4.95 -0.42 -6.01
CA LYS A 68 -6.36 -0.15 -5.76
C LYS A 68 -6.83 -0.95 -4.57
N TYR A 69 -7.84 -0.41 -3.90
CA TYR A 69 -8.50 -1.10 -2.81
C TYR A 69 -10.01 -1.09 -3.03
N LEU A 70 -10.67 -2.11 -2.49
CA LEU A 70 -12.12 -2.23 -2.46
C LEU A 70 -12.54 -2.76 -1.10
N GLU A 71 -13.67 -2.27 -0.61
CA GLU A 71 -14.20 -2.62 0.71
C GLU A 71 -15.60 -3.20 0.56
N PHE A 72 -15.82 -4.33 1.21
CA PHE A 72 -17.08 -5.06 1.15
C PHE A 72 -17.23 -5.90 2.41
N GLU A 73 -18.43 -5.95 2.99
CA GLU A 73 -18.76 -6.83 4.13
C GLU A 73 -17.81 -6.70 5.34
N GLY A 74 -17.20 -5.52 5.54
CA GLY A 74 -16.20 -5.30 6.59
C GLY A 74 -14.79 -5.80 6.26
N PHE A 75 -14.55 -6.29 5.05
CA PHE A 75 -13.23 -6.64 4.52
C PHE A 75 -12.66 -5.52 3.67
N THR A 76 -11.32 -5.43 3.66
CA THR A 76 -10.55 -4.59 2.74
C THR A 76 -9.73 -5.51 1.84
N CYS A 77 -9.99 -5.47 0.54
CA CYS A 77 -9.13 -6.09 -0.46
C CYS A 77 -8.25 -5.02 -1.09
N VAL A 78 -6.95 -5.28 -1.16
CA VAL A 78 -5.99 -4.44 -1.86
C VAL A 78 -5.30 -5.29 -2.91
N TYR A 79 -5.09 -4.71 -4.08
CA TYR A 79 -4.37 -5.35 -5.17
C TYR A 79 -3.51 -4.33 -5.91
N ALA A 80 -2.45 -4.83 -6.54
CA ALA A 80 -1.54 -4.05 -7.35
C ALA A 80 -1.58 -4.55 -8.80
N VAL A 81 -1.61 -3.63 -9.74
CA VAL A 81 -1.57 -3.91 -11.17
C VAL A 81 -0.26 -3.34 -11.70
N LYS A 82 0.47 -4.18 -12.44
CA LYS A 82 1.66 -3.72 -13.16
C LYS A 82 1.19 -2.95 -14.39
N VAL A 83 1.60 -1.69 -14.48
CA VAL A 83 1.38 -0.82 -15.65
C VAL A 83 2.45 -1.11 -16.71
#